data_AF-A0A425WET6-F1
#
_entry.id   AF-A0A425WET6-F1
#
_cell.length_a   1.000
_cell.length_b   1.000
_cell.length_c   1.000
_cell.angle_alpha   90.00
_cell.angle_beta   90.00
_cell.angle_gamma   90.00
#
_symmetry.space_group_name_H-M   'P 1'
#
loop_
_entity.id
_entity.type
_entity.pdbx_description
1 polymer ?
#
loop_
_entity_poly.entity_id
_entity_poly.type
_entity_poly.pdbx_seq_one_letter_code
_entity_poly.pdbx_strand_id
1 'polypeptide(L)'
;MTGLEIGLLIIGAVFFIGSFFVSEKLSSSDMDEIKGLSEDQVKALIDKSLKEADERVDKAISDKAEEKTEEFTVAADKETNNRIMSIGEYADTVFDSMTKTHDEIVFLYQMLNDKQEQMTKLTKTLGEAESHVRELLTEAEKQSSAAQKAASQVRAVPILKSAPAKKADISAFPPLPKKTVAPKTPEEKNADKKEAEAIADLKSQEKAPAKPAKATKEKSADSDKKPDPSAYTKQTREKILSMYHQGYSLLDIAKETGKGIGEVQLILQLFDEKDGEAGS
;
A
#
# COMPACT_ATOMS: atom_id res chain seq x y z
N MET A 1 18.95 24.64 111.75
CA MET A 1 18.88 25.80 110.85
C MET A 1 19.99 26.75 111.21
N THR A 2 21.11 26.61 110.52
CA THR A 2 22.26 27.50 110.54
C THR A 2 21.95 28.74 109.69
N GLY A 3 22.55 29.89 110.02
CA GLY A 3 22.30 31.13 109.26
C GLY A 3 22.74 31.06 107.79
N LEU A 4 23.67 30.13 107.47
CA LEU A 4 24.18 29.87 106.13
C LEU A 4 23.08 29.29 105.21
N GLU A 5 22.24 28.40 105.72
CA GLU A 5 21.11 27.82 104.97
C GLU A 5 20.08 28.89 104.60
N ILE A 6 19.78 29.82 105.52
CA ILE A 6 18.88 30.96 105.27
C ILE A 6 19.48 31.93 104.24
N GLY A 7 20.77 32.24 104.35
CA GLY A 7 21.47 33.12 103.40
C GLY A 7 21.47 32.55 101.97
N LEU A 8 21.71 31.24 101.83
CA LEU A 8 21.71 30.57 100.53
C LEU A 8 20.31 30.53 99.91
N LEU A 9 19.27 30.33 100.71
CA LEU A 9 17.87 30.34 100.27
C LEU A 9 17.47 31.72 99.73
N ILE A 10 17.83 32.81 100.42
CA ILE A 10 17.53 34.18 99.98
C ILE A 10 18.26 34.50 98.67
N ILE A 11 19.53 34.12 98.53
CA ILE A 11 20.28 34.29 97.27
C ILE A 11 19.63 33.49 96.14
N GLY A 12 19.22 32.24 96.40
CA GLY A 12 18.49 31.42 95.44
C GLY A 12 17.15 32.04 95.00
N ALA A 13 16.38 32.61 95.93
CA ALA A 13 15.13 33.30 95.62
C ALA A 13 15.35 34.56 94.75
N VAL A 14 16.39 35.36 95.03
CA VAL A 14 16.76 36.52 94.22
C VAL A 14 17.21 36.10 92.81
N PHE A 15 18.01 35.03 92.69
CA PHE A 15 18.39 34.48 91.38
C PHE A 15 17.19 33.91 90.62
N PHE A 16 16.23 33.28 91.28
CA PHE A 16 15.02 32.75 90.65
C PHE A 16 14.13 33.88 90.09
N ILE A 17 13.90 34.94 90.87
CA ILE A 17 13.14 36.13 90.43
C ILE A 17 13.90 36.87 89.31
N GLY A 18 15.23 37.01 89.44
CA GLY A 18 16.08 37.59 88.40
C GLY A 18 16.04 36.79 87.09
N SER A 19 15.99 35.46 87.17
CA SER A 19 15.90 34.57 86.01
C SER A 19 14.58 34.73 85.26
N PHE A 20 13.47 35.03 85.95
CA PHE A 20 12.22 35.41 85.28
C PHE A 20 12.38 36.70 84.47
N PHE A 21 12.95 37.75 85.07
CA PHE A 21 13.14 39.04 84.40
C PHE A 21 14.11 38.97 83.20
N VAL A 22 15.16 38.13 83.29
CA VAL A 22 16.09 37.85 82.18
C VAL A 22 15.40 37.02 81.09
N SER A 23 14.66 35.97 81.46
CA SER A 23 13.94 35.11 80.51
C SER A 23 12.87 35.91 79.73
N GLU A 24 12.08 36.74 80.41
CA GLU A 24 11.05 37.58 79.79
C GLU A 24 11.65 38.60 78.79
N LYS A 25 12.87 39.08 79.06
CA LYS A 25 13.57 40.06 78.21
C LYS A 25 14.42 39.50 77.07
N LEU A 26 14.89 38.25 77.15
CA LEU A 26 15.71 37.62 76.10
C LEU A 26 14.89 36.65 75.24
N SER A 27 14.02 35.84 75.86
CA SER A 27 13.21 34.81 75.16
C SER A 27 12.19 35.36 74.16
N SER A 28 11.93 36.68 74.20
CA SER A 28 11.10 37.38 73.22
C SER A 28 11.92 37.86 72.01
N SER A 29 12.91 38.75 72.22
CA SER A 29 13.73 39.30 71.12
C SER A 29 14.55 38.24 70.38
N ASP A 30 15.27 37.37 71.11
CA ASP A 30 16.14 36.37 70.47
C ASP A 30 15.31 35.39 69.63
N MET A 31 14.06 35.10 70.05
CA MET A 31 13.20 34.13 69.37
C MET A 31 12.61 34.68 68.07
N ASP A 32 12.21 35.95 68.02
CA ASP A 32 11.76 36.57 66.76
C ASP A 32 12.93 36.82 65.80
N GLU A 33 14.13 37.16 66.31
CA GLU A 33 15.33 37.32 65.47
C GLU A 33 15.82 35.98 64.89
N ILE A 34 15.85 34.91 65.69
CA ILE A 34 16.15 33.53 65.22
C ILE A 34 15.10 33.06 64.20
N LYS A 35 13.82 33.36 64.42
CA LYS A 35 12.73 32.94 63.53
C LYS A 35 12.79 33.68 62.18
N GLY A 36 13.04 34.99 62.18
CA GLY A 36 13.21 35.78 60.96
C GLY A 36 14.46 35.39 60.16
N LEU A 37 15.61 35.26 60.82
CA LEU A 37 16.86 34.89 60.16
C LEU A 37 16.85 33.46 59.60
N SER A 38 16.11 32.53 60.23
CA SER A 38 16.00 31.15 59.76
C SER A 38 15.20 31.03 58.46
N GLU A 39 13.99 31.61 58.39
CA GLU A 39 13.07 31.32 57.28
C GLU A 39 13.60 31.83 55.92
N ASP A 40 14.13 33.05 55.86
CA ASP A 40 14.60 33.64 54.61
C ASP A 40 15.98 33.13 54.18
N GLN A 41 16.84 32.71 55.13
CA GLN A 41 18.08 31.99 54.78
C GLN A 41 17.79 30.58 54.27
N VAL A 42 16.78 29.89 54.83
CA VAL A 42 16.31 28.60 54.31
C VAL A 42 15.71 28.75 52.91
N LYS A 43 14.89 29.78 52.64
CA LYS A 43 14.42 30.08 51.27
C LYS A 43 15.58 30.33 50.31
N ALA A 44 16.52 31.22 50.66
CA ALA A 44 17.68 31.52 49.81
C ALA A 44 18.56 30.29 49.54
N LEU A 45 18.69 29.38 50.51
CA LEU A 45 19.39 28.10 50.33
C LEU A 45 18.60 27.13 49.44
N ILE A 46 17.26 27.09 49.59
CA ILE A 46 16.37 26.31 48.72
C ILE A 46 16.45 26.84 47.28
N ASP A 47 16.27 28.14 47.04
CA ASP A 47 16.35 28.75 45.72
C ASP A 47 17.72 28.51 45.06
N LYS A 48 18.81 28.61 45.82
CA LYS A 48 20.15 28.27 45.33
C LYS A 48 20.30 26.79 44.97
N SER A 49 19.82 25.88 45.82
CA SER A 49 19.89 24.43 45.56
C SER A 49 18.94 23.97 44.44
N LEU A 50 17.80 24.64 44.28
CA LEU A 50 16.88 24.46 43.17
C LEU A 50 17.55 24.91 41.87
N LYS A 51 18.19 26.08 41.85
CA LYS A 51 18.93 26.56 40.68
C LYS A 51 20.14 25.68 40.33
N GLU A 52 20.88 25.18 41.32
CA GLU A 52 21.95 24.19 41.11
C GLU A 52 21.44 22.83 40.64
N ALA A 53 20.17 22.49 40.90
CA ALA A 53 19.53 21.31 40.35
C ALA A 53 19.02 21.55 38.93
N ASP A 54 18.43 22.72 38.66
CA ASP A 54 17.95 23.18 37.35
C ASP A 54 19.10 23.18 36.32
N GLU A 55 20.24 23.80 36.65
CA GLU A 55 21.44 23.83 35.81
C GLU A 55 22.01 22.42 35.53
N ARG A 56 21.87 21.47 36.46
CA ARG A 56 22.25 20.07 36.26
C ARG A 56 21.24 19.30 35.41
N VAL A 57 19.95 19.61 35.53
CA VAL A 57 18.87 19.01 34.73
C VAL A 57 18.96 19.51 33.29
N ASP A 58 19.07 20.81 33.07
CA ASP A 58 19.30 21.41 31.75
C ASP A 58 20.55 20.83 31.08
N LYS A 59 21.67 20.72 31.81
CA LYS A 59 22.86 20.08 31.27
C LYS A 59 22.63 18.60 30.93
N ALA A 60 22.05 17.81 31.84
CA ALA A 60 21.81 16.39 31.59
C ALA A 60 20.78 16.15 30.47
N ILE A 61 19.86 17.09 30.24
CA ILE A 61 18.96 17.11 29.08
C ILE A 61 19.72 17.48 27.82
N SER A 62 20.58 18.50 27.84
CA SER A 62 21.40 18.93 26.69
C SER A 62 22.36 17.82 26.24
N ASP A 63 23.19 17.31 27.15
CA ASP A 63 24.17 16.24 26.88
C ASP A 63 23.46 15.01 26.25
N LYS A 64 22.26 14.66 26.74
CA LYS A 64 21.47 13.51 26.27
C LYS A 64 20.64 13.80 25.01
N ALA A 65 20.22 15.03 24.79
CA ALA A 65 19.58 15.47 23.56
C ALA A 65 20.58 15.46 22.41
N GLU A 66 21.83 15.86 22.66
CA GLU A 66 22.94 15.77 21.71
C GLU A 66 23.26 14.30 21.39
N GLU A 67 23.48 13.44 22.41
CA GLU A 67 23.67 11.98 22.27
C GLU A 67 22.57 11.32 21.43
N LYS A 68 21.30 11.64 21.70
CA LYS A 68 20.15 11.07 20.97
C LYS A 68 19.92 11.71 19.61
N THR A 69 20.41 12.93 19.37
CA THR A 69 20.39 13.56 18.03
C THR A 69 21.45 12.92 17.15
N GLU A 70 22.66 12.64 17.65
CA GLU A 70 23.69 11.90 16.92
C GLU A 70 23.26 10.45 16.61
N GLU A 71 22.68 9.73 17.59
CA GLU A 71 22.14 8.39 17.34
C GLU A 71 21.00 8.45 16.30
N PHE A 72 20.14 9.47 16.37
CA PHE A 72 19.06 9.66 15.41
C PHE A 72 19.55 10.01 14.01
N THR A 73 20.56 10.88 13.83
CA THR A 73 21.09 11.19 12.50
C THR A 73 21.75 9.97 11.86
N VAL A 74 22.57 9.21 12.61
CA VAL A 74 23.19 7.98 12.11
C VAL A 74 22.13 6.91 11.77
N ALA A 75 21.07 6.79 12.57
CA ALA A 75 19.96 5.88 12.26
C ALA A 75 19.13 6.34 11.06
N ALA A 76 18.87 7.65 10.94
CA ALA A 76 18.12 8.25 9.85
C ALA A 76 18.89 8.19 8.52
N ASP A 77 20.20 8.44 8.50
CA ASP A 77 21.04 8.28 7.30
C ASP A 77 21.05 6.83 6.84
N LYS A 78 21.19 5.88 7.77
CA LYS A 78 21.16 4.44 7.45
C LYS A 78 19.82 4.00 6.88
N GLU A 79 18.71 4.41 7.50
CA GLU A 79 17.37 4.06 7.01
C GLU A 79 17.01 4.82 5.72
N THR A 80 17.49 6.06 5.54
CA THR A 80 17.35 6.81 4.28
C THR A 80 18.10 6.10 3.15
N ASN A 81 19.34 5.66 3.38
CA ASN A 81 20.10 4.86 2.41
C ASN A 81 19.38 3.54 2.07
N ASN A 82 18.91 2.81 3.08
CA ASN A 82 18.10 1.60 2.91
C ASN A 82 16.83 1.88 2.07
N ARG A 83 16.13 2.98 2.37
CA ARG A 83 14.93 3.41 1.65
C ARG A 83 15.24 3.82 0.20
N ILE A 84 16.37 4.47 -0.06
CA ILE A 84 16.85 4.77 -1.41
C ILE A 84 17.10 3.48 -2.20
N MET A 85 17.71 2.46 -1.58
CA MET A 85 17.89 1.15 -2.22
C MET A 85 16.54 0.50 -2.56
N SER A 86 15.60 0.41 -1.62
CA SER A 86 14.26 -0.15 -1.89
C SER A 86 13.44 0.66 -2.91
N ILE A 87 13.64 1.98 -2.99
CA ILE A 87 13.04 2.82 -4.03
C ILE A 87 13.68 2.53 -5.39
N GLY A 88 14.99 2.28 -5.44
CA GLY A 88 15.69 1.81 -6.64
C GLY A 88 15.15 0.47 -7.14
N GLU A 89 15.13 -0.56 -6.28
CA GLU A 89 14.61 -1.90 -6.59
C GLU A 89 13.15 -1.86 -7.09
N TYR A 90 12.32 -0.99 -6.49
CA TYR A 90 10.95 -0.76 -6.95
C TYR A 90 10.89 -0.01 -8.29
N ALA A 91 11.72 1.02 -8.48
CA ALA A 91 11.78 1.79 -9.72
C ALA A 91 12.25 0.92 -10.90
N ASP A 92 13.26 0.07 -10.70
CA ASP A 92 13.74 -0.90 -11.69
C ASP A 92 12.63 -1.91 -12.02
N THR A 93 11.93 -2.45 -11.02
CA THR A 93 10.78 -3.35 -11.23
C THR A 93 9.65 -2.68 -12.04
N VAL A 94 9.37 -1.40 -11.77
CA VAL A 94 8.39 -0.61 -12.53
C VAL A 94 8.89 -0.34 -13.95
N PHE A 95 10.18 -0.03 -14.12
CA PHE A 95 10.79 0.24 -15.42
C PHE A 95 10.77 -1.01 -16.31
N ASP A 96 11.15 -2.18 -15.80
CA ASP A 96 11.02 -3.47 -16.49
C ASP A 96 9.56 -3.77 -16.88
N SER A 97 8.61 -3.48 -15.98
CA SER A 97 7.18 -3.65 -16.29
C SER A 97 6.71 -2.71 -17.39
N MET A 98 7.21 -1.46 -17.40
CA MET A 98 6.90 -0.45 -18.41
C MET A 98 7.53 -0.77 -19.76
N THR A 99 8.79 -1.22 -19.79
CA THR A 99 9.46 -1.71 -21.01
C THR A 99 8.72 -2.90 -21.59
N LYS A 100 8.37 -3.90 -20.77
CA LYS A 100 7.58 -5.05 -21.22
C LYS A 100 6.20 -4.63 -21.76
N THR A 101 5.51 -3.70 -21.11
CA THR A 101 4.21 -3.18 -21.61
C THR A 101 4.40 -2.38 -22.90
N HIS A 102 5.49 -1.64 -23.06
CA HIS A 102 5.81 -0.94 -24.31
C HIS A 102 6.06 -1.93 -25.45
N ASP A 103 6.89 -2.96 -25.22
CA ASP A 103 7.16 -4.03 -26.18
C ASP A 103 5.87 -4.78 -26.58
N GLU A 104 4.99 -5.06 -25.62
CA GLU A 104 3.69 -5.69 -25.89
C GLU A 104 2.75 -4.78 -26.70
N ILE A 105 2.74 -3.46 -26.45
CA ILE A 105 1.99 -2.49 -27.26
C ILE A 105 2.55 -2.40 -28.68
N VAL A 106 3.88 -2.36 -28.85
CA VAL A 106 4.55 -2.34 -30.17
C VAL A 106 4.28 -3.65 -30.93
N PHE A 107 4.34 -4.79 -30.25
CA PHE A 107 4.00 -6.09 -30.81
C PHE A 107 2.53 -6.20 -31.22
N LEU A 108 1.59 -5.70 -30.40
CA LEU A 108 0.16 -5.65 -30.73
C LEU A 108 -0.10 -4.73 -31.94
N TYR A 109 0.61 -3.60 -32.06
CA TYR A 109 0.54 -2.74 -33.24
C TYR A 109 1.03 -3.44 -34.52
N GLN A 110 2.16 -4.16 -34.43
CA GLN A 110 2.67 -4.99 -35.53
C GLN A 110 1.68 -6.10 -35.90
N MET A 111 1.19 -6.88 -34.92
CA MET A 111 0.20 -7.94 -35.15
C MET A 111 -1.12 -7.42 -35.74
N LEU A 112 -1.56 -6.22 -35.36
CA LEU A 112 -2.76 -5.60 -35.90
C LEU A 112 -2.56 -5.23 -37.38
N ASN A 113 -1.42 -4.63 -37.71
CA ASN A 113 -1.06 -4.27 -39.09
C ASN A 113 -0.89 -5.51 -39.98
N ASP A 114 -0.21 -6.55 -39.49
CA ASP A 114 -0.09 -7.86 -40.16
C ASP A 114 -1.47 -8.51 -40.38
N LYS A 115 -2.35 -8.47 -39.39
CA LYS A 115 -3.73 -8.97 -39.53
C LYS A 115 -4.54 -8.17 -40.54
N GLN A 116 -4.35 -6.85 -40.61
CA GLN A 116 -5.01 -5.98 -41.59
C GLN A 116 -4.51 -6.27 -43.01
N GLU A 117 -3.21 -6.51 -43.18
CA GLU A 117 -2.63 -6.92 -44.46
C GLU A 117 -3.11 -8.33 -44.88
N GLN A 118 -3.15 -9.29 -43.95
CA GLN A 118 -3.68 -10.63 -44.16
C GLN A 118 -5.18 -10.61 -44.51
N MET A 119 -6.00 -9.81 -43.82
CA MET A 119 -7.40 -9.60 -44.17
C MET A 119 -7.55 -9.02 -45.58
N THR A 120 -6.75 -8.01 -45.93
CA THR A 120 -6.78 -7.37 -47.25
C THR A 120 -6.41 -8.36 -48.37
N LYS A 121 -5.37 -9.19 -48.13
CA LYS A 121 -4.98 -10.30 -49.03
C LYS A 121 -6.12 -11.32 -49.16
N LEU A 122 -6.74 -11.72 -48.05
CA LEU A 122 -7.85 -12.68 -48.05
C LEU A 122 -9.07 -12.14 -48.82
N THR A 123 -9.49 -10.91 -48.56
CA THR A 123 -10.58 -10.22 -49.28
C THR A 123 -10.30 -10.13 -50.77
N LYS A 124 -9.05 -9.85 -51.19
CA LYS A 124 -8.65 -9.86 -52.60
C LYS A 124 -8.80 -11.26 -53.22
N THR A 125 -8.26 -12.29 -52.58
CA THR A 125 -8.40 -13.68 -53.07
C THR A 125 -9.86 -14.17 -53.09
N LEU A 126 -10.71 -13.68 -52.18
CA LEU A 126 -12.13 -13.99 -52.16
C LEU A 126 -12.87 -13.33 -53.33
N GLY A 127 -12.57 -12.06 -53.64
CA GLY A 127 -13.11 -11.37 -54.81
C GLY A 127 -12.65 -11.98 -56.13
N GLU A 128 -11.38 -12.41 -56.21
CA GLU A 128 -10.85 -13.17 -57.34
C GLU A 128 -11.59 -14.50 -57.51
N ALA A 129 -11.77 -15.27 -56.42
CA ALA A 129 -12.54 -16.51 -56.45
C ALA A 129 -14.02 -16.30 -56.84
N GLU A 130 -14.69 -15.26 -56.33
CA GLU A 130 -16.06 -14.92 -56.74
C GLU A 130 -16.11 -14.56 -58.23
N SER A 131 -15.12 -13.81 -58.74
CA SER A 131 -15.05 -13.45 -60.15
C SER A 131 -14.88 -14.68 -61.06
N HIS A 132 -14.04 -15.65 -60.68
CA HIS A 132 -13.89 -16.91 -61.40
C HIS A 132 -15.15 -17.80 -61.31
N VAL A 133 -15.85 -17.82 -60.18
CA VAL A 133 -17.13 -18.54 -60.06
C VAL A 133 -18.20 -17.91 -60.95
N ARG A 134 -18.28 -16.58 -61.02
CA ARG A 134 -19.16 -15.85 -61.96
C ARG A 134 -18.80 -16.13 -63.41
N GLU A 135 -17.51 -16.09 -63.74
CA GLU A 135 -17.00 -16.40 -65.09
C GLU A 135 -17.40 -17.82 -65.51
N LEU A 136 -17.09 -18.83 -64.69
CA LEU A 136 -17.46 -20.23 -64.93
C LEU A 136 -18.98 -20.45 -65.03
N LEU A 137 -19.79 -19.73 -64.24
CA LEU A 137 -21.24 -19.75 -64.38
C LEU A 137 -21.69 -19.20 -65.74
N THR A 138 -21.21 -18.01 -66.15
CA THR A 138 -21.56 -17.46 -67.47
C THR A 138 -21.05 -18.30 -68.63
N GLU A 139 -19.92 -18.99 -68.46
CA GLU A 139 -19.37 -19.91 -69.45
C GLU A 139 -20.20 -21.19 -69.54
N ALA A 140 -20.67 -21.73 -68.41
CA ALA A 140 -21.63 -22.85 -68.37
C ALA A 140 -23.00 -22.46 -68.97
N GLU A 141 -23.47 -21.22 -68.77
CA GLU A 141 -24.69 -20.69 -69.42
C GLU A 141 -24.51 -20.54 -70.94
N LYS A 142 -23.36 -20.06 -71.41
CA LYS A 142 -23.02 -20.04 -72.85
C LYS A 142 -22.96 -21.46 -73.43
N GLN A 143 -22.29 -22.40 -72.76
CA GLN A 143 -22.12 -23.77 -73.25
C GLN A 143 -23.44 -24.54 -73.24
N SER A 144 -24.27 -24.41 -72.19
CA SER A 144 -25.60 -25.02 -72.15
C SER A 144 -26.56 -24.42 -73.17
N SER A 145 -26.58 -23.09 -73.35
CA SER A 145 -27.40 -22.46 -74.39
C SER A 145 -26.90 -22.75 -75.82
N ALA A 146 -25.60 -22.98 -76.03
CA ALA A 146 -25.06 -23.49 -77.28
C ALA A 146 -25.46 -24.96 -77.53
N ALA A 147 -25.34 -25.82 -76.52
CA ALA A 147 -25.77 -27.22 -76.59
C ALA A 147 -27.29 -27.35 -76.83
N GLN A 148 -28.11 -26.47 -76.24
CA GLN A 148 -29.56 -26.42 -76.46
C GLN A 148 -29.91 -25.96 -77.88
N LYS A 149 -29.15 -25.02 -78.45
CA LYS A 149 -29.27 -24.64 -79.88
C LYS A 149 -28.88 -25.78 -80.82
N ALA A 150 -27.85 -26.56 -80.49
CA ALA A 150 -27.46 -27.76 -81.26
C ALA A 150 -28.51 -28.88 -81.16
N ALA A 151 -28.99 -29.18 -79.95
CA ALA A 151 -30.03 -30.18 -79.70
C ALA A 151 -31.35 -29.87 -80.43
N SER A 152 -31.63 -28.59 -80.70
CA SER A 152 -32.82 -28.15 -81.44
C SER A 152 -32.87 -28.59 -82.91
N GLN A 153 -31.79 -29.16 -83.47
CA GLN A 153 -31.77 -29.68 -84.85
C GLN A 153 -32.02 -31.20 -84.98
N VAL A 154 -32.08 -31.97 -83.88
CA VAL A 154 -32.30 -33.43 -83.94
C VAL A 154 -33.65 -33.80 -83.33
N ARG A 155 -34.56 -34.33 -84.15
CA ARG A 155 -35.97 -34.58 -83.81
C ARG A 155 -36.28 -36.09 -83.79
N ALA A 156 -37.19 -36.47 -82.88
CA ALA A 156 -38.05 -37.67 -82.86
C ALA A 156 -37.62 -38.93 -82.04
N VAL A 157 -38.14 -39.00 -80.79
CA VAL A 157 -39.04 -40.03 -80.17
C VAL A 157 -38.87 -41.56 -80.45
N PRO A 158 -39.42 -42.49 -79.62
CA PRO A 158 -39.55 -42.56 -78.13
C PRO A 158 -39.39 -44.00 -77.52
N ILE A 159 -39.82 -44.17 -76.25
CA ILE A 159 -40.36 -45.39 -75.56
C ILE A 159 -39.53 -46.10 -74.46
N LEU A 160 -40.30 -46.56 -73.45
CA LEU A 160 -39.99 -47.18 -72.15
C LEU A 160 -39.54 -48.67 -72.28
N LYS A 161 -39.30 -49.51 -71.25
CA LYS A 161 -39.73 -49.53 -69.83
C LYS A 161 -38.96 -50.61 -69.03
N SER A 162 -38.70 -50.41 -67.73
CA SER A 162 -38.86 -51.40 -66.62
C SER A 162 -38.17 -50.92 -65.32
N ALA A 163 -38.39 -51.64 -64.21
CA ALA A 163 -38.09 -51.30 -62.81
C ALA A 163 -37.55 -52.57 -62.07
N PRO A 164 -37.23 -52.60 -60.75
CA PRO A 164 -37.40 -51.57 -59.71
C PRO A 164 -36.16 -51.34 -58.81
N ALA A 165 -36.31 -50.50 -57.78
CA ALA A 165 -35.26 -50.11 -56.84
C ALA A 165 -35.00 -51.12 -55.71
N LYS A 166 -33.78 -51.06 -55.15
CA LYS A 166 -33.48 -51.45 -53.76
C LYS A 166 -32.81 -50.28 -53.04
N LYS A 167 -33.11 -50.10 -51.76
CA LYS A 167 -32.42 -49.17 -50.86
C LYS A 167 -31.21 -49.90 -50.22
N ALA A 168 -30.12 -49.18 -50.01
CA ALA A 168 -28.99 -49.57 -49.17
C ALA A 168 -28.32 -48.29 -48.61
N ASP A 169 -27.53 -48.44 -47.56
CA ASP A 169 -27.31 -47.40 -46.55
C ASP A 169 -26.43 -46.20 -46.92
N ILE A 170 -26.65 -45.15 -46.13
CA ILE A 170 -25.79 -43.98 -45.92
C ILE A 170 -24.47 -44.33 -45.22
N SER A 171 -23.52 -43.38 -45.23
CA SER A 171 -22.21 -43.40 -44.53
C SER A 171 -21.03 -44.07 -45.26
N ALA A 172 -20.42 -43.33 -46.20
CA ALA A 172 -19.07 -43.62 -46.70
C ALA A 172 -18.31 -42.33 -47.14
N PHE A 173 -18.17 -41.34 -46.25
CA PHE A 173 -17.20 -40.26 -46.46
C PHE A 173 -15.79 -40.75 -46.08
N PRO A 174 -14.76 -40.63 -46.95
CA PRO A 174 -13.40 -41.06 -46.63
C PRO A 174 -12.77 -40.11 -45.59
N PRO A 175 -12.06 -40.63 -44.56
CA PRO A 175 -11.42 -39.79 -43.56
C PRO A 175 -10.14 -39.12 -44.09
N LEU A 176 -9.95 -37.85 -43.74
CA LEU A 176 -8.71 -37.12 -44.03
C LEU A 176 -7.50 -37.73 -43.28
N PRO A 177 -6.33 -37.87 -43.94
CA PRO A 177 -5.16 -38.50 -43.33
C PRO A 177 -4.52 -37.61 -42.25
N LYS A 178 -4.48 -38.09 -41.01
CA LYS A 178 -3.67 -37.48 -39.93
C LYS A 178 -2.20 -37.89 -40.12
N LYS A 179 -1.28 -36.91 -40.16
CA LYS A 179 0.17 -37.17 -40.20
C LYS A 179 0.90 -36.53 -39.02
N THR A 180 0.80 -37.17 -37.86
CA THR A 180 1.72 -36.96 -36.72
C THR A 180 2.92 -37.90 -36.89
N VAL A 181 4.12 -37.37 -37.10
CA VAL A 181 5.36 -38.18 -37.06
C VAL A 181 6.49 -37.39 -36.39
N ALA A 182 7.02 -37.95 -35.32
CA ALA A 182 8.31 -37.65 -34.71
C ALA A 182 8.73 -38.89 -33.88
N PRO A 183 10.00 -39.04 -33.48
CA PRO A 183 11.23 -38.80 -34.25
C PRO A 183 12.12 -40.08 -34.25
N LYS A 184 13.29 -40.05 -34.90
CA LYS A 184 14.50 -40.80 -34.44
C LYS A 184 15.78 -40.42 -35.19
N THR A 185 16.90 -40.50 -34.47
CA THR A 185 18.28 -40.16 -34.87
C THR A 185 19.01 -41.36 -35.52
N PRO A 186 20.26 -41.18 -36.02
CA PRO A 186 21.43 -41.52 -35.19
C PRO A 186 22.57 -40.47 -35.18
N GLU A 187 23.26 -40.40 -34.03
CA GLU A 187 24.73 -40.41 -33.76
C GLU A 187 25.72 -39.75 -34.75
N GLU A 188 26.87 -39.19 -34.34
CA GLU A 188 27.75 -39.34 -33.15
C GLU A 188 28.57 -37.99 -33.00
N LYS A 189 29.30 -37.53 -31.94
CA LYS A 189 30.13 -38.08 -30.83
C LYS A 189 30.23 -37.10 -29.64
N ASN A 190 30.82 -37.58 -28.53
CA ASN A 190 31.77 -36.95 -27.56
C ASN A 190 31.83 -35.41 -27.45
N ALA A 191 31.85 -34.77 -26.27
CA ALA A 191 31.97 -35.25 -24.87
C ALA A 191 31.40 -34.18 -23.88
N ASP A 192 31.43 -34.28 -22.55
CA ASP A 192 31.97 -35.31 -21.64
C ASP A 192 31.07 -35.51 -20.39
N LYS A 193 31.62 -35.61 -19.15
CA LYS A 193 30.96 -36.22 -17.99
C LYS A 193 31.40 -35.62 -16.64
N LYS A 194 30.45 -35.15 -15.80
CA LYS A 194 30.54 -35.19 -14.33
C LYS A 194 29.20 -34.93 -13.61
N GLU A 195 29.17 -35.35 -12.34
CA GLU A 195 28.09 -35.34 -11.31
C GLU A 195 26.90 -34.36 -11.49
N ALA A 196 25.60 -34.67 -11.32
CA ALA A 196 24.81 -35.69 -10.58
C ALA A 196 24.31 -35.29 -9.16
N GLU A 197 23.00 -35.56 -8.93
CA GLU A 197 22.25 -35.52 -7.65
C GLU A 197 22.04 -34.13 -6.98
N ALA A 198 20.94 -33.83 -6.28
CA ALA A 198 19.72 -34.60 -5.96
C ALA A 198 18.44 -33.72 -6.08
N ILE A 199 17.25 -34.35 -6.06
CA ILE A 199 15.94 -33.68 -6.04
C ILE A 199 15.16 -34.15 -4.80
N ALA A 200 14.34 -33.24 -4.27
CA ALA A 200 13.34 -33.44 -3.20
C ALA A 200 13.88 -33.64 -1.78
N ASP A 201 13.54 -32.69 -0.90
CA ASP A 201 12.78 -33.05 0.29
C ASP A 201 11.82 -31.91 0.68
N LEU A 202 10.55 -32.25 0.94
CA LEU A 202 9.53 -31.29 1.35
C LEU A 202 8.48 -31.98 2.22
N LYS A 203 8.24 -31.39 3.41
CA LYS A 203 7.05 -31.55 4.25
C LYS A 203 6.91 -32.87 5.02
N SER A 204 7.44 -32.92 6.25
CA SER A 204 6.66 -33.25 7.48
C SER A 204 7.49 -33.21 8.77
N GLN A 205 7.13 -32.34 9.73
CA GLN A 205 6.62 -32.75 11.06
C GLN A 205 6.18 -31.55 11.92
N GLU A 206 5.29 -31.81 12.86
CA GLU A 206 4.65 -30.84 13.76
C GLU A 206 4.77 -31.34 15.21
N LYS A 207 5.22 -30.48 16.15
CA LYS A 207 4.80 -30.55 17.57
C LYS A 207 5.17 -29.31 18.39
N ALA A 208 4.22 -28.83 19.19
CA ALA A 208 4.44 -27.91 20.32
C ALA A 208 4.77 -28.69 21.61
N PRO A 209 5.37 -28.07 22.66
CA PRO A 209 4.65 -27.24 23.66
C PRO A 209 5.41 -25.94 24.06
N ALA A 210 4.96 -25.01 24.91
CA ALA A 210 3.64 -24.61 25.44
C ALA A 210 3.70 -23.18 26.07
N LYS A 211 2.54 -22.59 26.42
CA LYS A 211 2.35 -21.36 27.24
C LYS A 211 2.45 -21.66 28.77
N PRO A 212 2.41 -20.69 29.74
CA PRO A 212 1.89 -19.31 29.73
C PRO A 212 2.95 -18.23 30.13
N ALA A 213 2.69 -16.93 30.36
CA ALA A 213 1.50 -16.07 30.53
C ALA A 213 1.78 -14.67 29.89
N LYS A 214 0.86 -13.97 29.19
CA LYS A 214 -0.33 -13.18 29.64
C LYS A 214 0.05 -11.98 30.53
N ALA A 215 -0.18 -10.71 30.17
CA ALA A 215 -0.72 -10.07 28.94
C ALA A 215 0.32 -9.05 28.36
N THR A 216 0.10 -7.91 27.70
CA THR A 216 -1.05 -7.05 27.29
C THR A 216 -0.55 -6.25 26.05
N LYS A 217 -1.26 -6.03 24.92
CA LYS A 217 -2.42 -5.15 24.65
C LYS A 217 -2.26 -3.72 25.22
N GLU A 218 -2.32 -2.61 24.46
CA GLU A 218 -2.35 -2.34 22.99
C GLU A 218 -1.50 -1.05 22.73
N LYS A 219 -1.30 -0.47 21.52
CA LYS A 219 -1.86 -0.71 20.17
C LYS A 219 -0.92 -0.14 19.09
N SER A 220 -0.85 -0.78 17.91
CA SER A 220 -0.48 -0.15 16.64
C SER A 220 -1.08 -0.96 15.48
N ALA A 221 -1.68 -0.29 14.50
CA ALA A 221 -2.31 -0.92 13.35
C ALA A 221 -2.00 -0.13 12.07
N ASP A 222 -1.21 -0.78 11.23
CA ASP A 222 -1.21 -0.76 9.77
C ASP A 222 -2.35 0.00 9.07
N SER A 223 -2.00 0.71 7.98
CA SER A 223 -2.94 1.44 7.12
C SER A 223 -2.57 1.38 5.63
N ASP A 224 -1.96 0.28 5.16
CA ASP A 224 -1.79 0.07 3.71
C ASP A 224 -3.10 -0.47 3.08
N LYS A 225 -4.03 0.45 2.77
CA LYS A 225 -5.32 0.11 2.15
C LYS A 225 -5.89 1.27 1.34
N LYS A 226 -6.34 1.00 0.10
CA LYS A 226 -7.08 1.97 -0.72
C LYS A 226 -8.30 2.52 0.05
N PRO A 227 -8.56 3.84 0.05
CA PRO A 227 -9.70 4.42 0.73
C PRO A 227 -11.02 3.95 0.08
N ASP A 228 -11.96 3.52 0.91
CA ASP A 228 -13.32 3.17 0.49
C ASP A 228 -14.17 4.45 0.45
N PRO A 229 -14.70 4.85 -0.72
CA PRO A 229 -15.46 6.10 -0.86
C PRO A 229 -16.80 6.11 -0.09
N SER A 230 -17.24 4.98 0.46
CA SER A 230 -18.45 4.88 1.30
C SER A 230 -18.23 5.25 2.78
N ALA A 231 -16.98 5.36 3.24
CA ALA A 231 -16.66 5.52 4.67
C ALA A 231 -16.90 6.93 5.25
N TYR A 232 -17.25 7.92 4.44
CA TYR A 232 -17.46 9.30 4.89
C TYR A 232 -18.84 9.49 5.54
N THR A 233 -18.86 9.71 6.86
CA THR A 233 -20.09 10.07 7.58
C THR A 233 -20.63 11.40 7.06
N LYS A 234 -21.97 11.53 7.00
CA LYS A 234 -22.66 12.72 6.48
C LYS A 234 -22.18 14.01 7.17
N GLN A 235 -21.97 13.96 8.49
CA GLN A 235 -21.45 15.05 9.30
C GLN A 235 -20.02 15.48 8.92
N THR A 236 -19.12 14.54 8.59
CA THR A 236 -17.76 14.89 8.13
C THR A 236 -17.80 15.57 6.76
N ARG A 237 -18.66 15.12 5.84
CA ARG A 237 -18.89 15.81 4.55
C ARG A 237 -19.40 17.23 4.75
N GLU A 238 -20.42 17.39 5.58
CA GLU A 238 -21.04 18.70 5.88
C GLU A 238 -20.05 19.67 6.54
N LYS A 239 -19.16 19.18 7.44
CA LYS A 239 -18.08 19.99 8.02
C LYS A 239 -17.06 20.43 6.96
N ILE A 240 -16.69 19.55 6.02
CA ILE A 240 -15.73 19.86 4.95
C ILE A 240 -16.30 20.93 4.00
N LEU A 241 -17.53 20.74 3.50
CA LEU A 241 -18.18 21.69 2.59
C LEU A 241 -18.39 23.05 3.26
N SER A 242 -18.92 23.08 4.50
CA SER A 242 -19.14 24.35 5.21
C SER A 242 -17.86 25.13 5.52
N MET A 243 -16.75 24.45 5.82
CA MET A 243 -15.45 25.12 5.98
C MET A 243 -14.87 25.61 4.63
N TYR A 244 -15.08 24.87 3.54
CA TYR A 244 -14.66 25.31 2.21
C TYR A 244 -15.44 26.56 1.74
N HIS A 245 -16.76 26.59 1.88
CA HIS A 245 -17.57 27.78 1.56
C HIS A 245 -17.29 28.97 2.50
N GLN A 246 -16.76 28.73 3.70
CA GLN A 246 -16.25 29.78 4.61
C GLN A 246 -14.84 30.28 4.24
N GLY A 247 -14.21 29.73 3.20
CA GLY A 247 -12.91 30.16 2.68
C GLY A 247 -11.69 29.58 3.40
N TYR A 248 -11.84 28.51 4.19
CA TYR A 248 -10.69 27.85 4.82
C TYR A 248 -9.83 27.10 3.80
N SER A 249 -8.50 27.11 4.03
CA SER A 249 -7.55 26.39 3.18
C SER A 249 -7.72 24.87 3.29
N LEU A 250 -7.48 24.15 2.19
CA LEU A 250 -7.53 22.68 2.13
C LEU A 250 -6.64 22.02 3.20
N LEU A 251 -5.50 22.62 3.53
CA LEU A 251 -4.61 22.13 4.59
C LEU A 251 -5.23 22.26 5.99
N ASP A 252 -6.02 23.30 6.23
CA ASP A 252 -6.60 23.56 7.55
C ASP A 252 -7.88 22.74 7.73
N ILE A 253 -8.67 22.56 6.67
CA ILE A 253 -9.77 21.58 6.62
C ILE A 253 -9.25 20.16 6.89
N ALA A 254 -8.12 19.77 6.29
CA ALA A 254 -7.49 18.46 6.51
C ALA A 254 -7.10 18.23 7.99
N LYS A 255 -6.46 19.22 8.63
CA LYS A 255 -6.13 19.19 10.07
C LYS A 255 -7.39 19.10 10.94
N GLU A 256 -8.36 19.99 10.70
CA GLU A 256 -9.56 20.19 11.52
C GLU A 256 -10.62 19.06 11.33
N THR A 257 -10.44 18.18 10.34
CA THR A 257 -11.29 17.00 10.11
C THR A 257 -10.56 15.67 10.26
N GLY A 258 -9.24 15.71 10.50
CA GLY A 258 -8.37 14.52 10.57
C GLY A 258 -8.47 13.68 9.30
N LYS A 259 -8.45 14.32 8.12
CA LYS A 259 -8.53 13.67 6.80
C LYS A 259 -7.30 14.00 5.96
N GLY A 260 -6.95 13.10 5.04
CA GLY A 260 -5.90 13.36 4.05
C GLY A 260 -6.31 14.53 3.13
N ILE A 261 -5.35 15.35 2.71
CA ILE A 261 -5.61 16.50 1.83
C ILE A 261 -6.29 16.03 0.51
N GLY A 262 -5.88 14.86 -0.02
CA GLY A 262 -6.52 14.24 -1.18
C GLY A 262 -7.93 13.70 -0.91
N GLU A 263 -8.26 13.30 0.33
CA GLU A 263 -9.63 12.91 0.71
C GLU A 263 -10.55 14.14 0.74
N VAL A 264 -10.06 15.24 1.33
CA VAL A 264 -10.77 16.53 1.34
C VAL A 264 -11.02 17.01 -0.09
N GLN A 265 -10.00 17.00 -0.95
CA GLN A 265 -10.13 17.40 -2.36
C GLN A 265 -11.11 16.50 -3.13
N LEU A 266 -11.08 15.18 -2.91
CA LEU A 266 -12.02 14.24 -3.54
C LEU A 266 -13.46 14.46 -3.09
N ILE A 267 -13.69 14.79 -1.81
CA ILE A 267 -15.02 15.12 -1.28
C ILE A 267 -15.55 16.41 -1.91
N LEU A 268 -14.71 17.45 -2.03
CA LEU A 268 -15.11 18.69 -2.69
C LEU A 268 -15.45 18.42 -4.17
N GLN A 269 -14.57 17.77 -4.92
CA GLN A 269 -14.81 17.45 -6.33
C GLN A 269 -16.07 16.59 -6.58
N LEU A 270 -16.45 15.71 -5.64
CA LEU A 270 -17.60 14.81 -5.79
C LEU A 270 -18.94 15.42 -5.35
N PHE A 271 -18.94 16.51 -4.58
CA PHE A 271 -20.16 17.08 -3.98
C PHE A 271 -20.39 18.59 -4.23
N ASP A 272 -19.35 19.38 -4.49
CA ASP A 272 -19.49 20.82 -4.84
C ASP A 272 -20.24 20.98 -6.17
N GLU A 273 -20.02 20.09 -7.15
CA GLU A 273 -20.83 20.01 -8.38
C GLU A 273 -22.30 19.60 -8.13
N LYS A 274 -22.59 18.90 -7.03
CA LYS A 274 -23.87 18.20 -6.83
C LYS A 274 -24.94 19.07 -6.17
N ASP A 275 -24.53 19.96 -5.27
CA ASP A 275 -25.44 20.91 -4.63
C ASP A 275 -25.76 22.12 -5.56
N GLY A 276 -25.02 22.29 -6.66
CA GLY A 276 -25.26 23.30 -7.70
C GLY A 276 -26.50 23.06 -8.58
N GLU A 277 -26.89 21.80 -8.82
CA GLU A 277 -28.10 21.47 -9.64
C GLU A 277 -29.39 21.37 -8.81
N ALA A 278 -29.33 21.51 -7.48
CA ALA A 278 -30.50 21.42 -6.59
C ALA A 278 -31.26 22.76 -6.43
N GLY A 279 -30.96 23.77 -7.25
CA GLY A 279 -31.39 25.16 -7.07
C GLY A 279 -31.74 25.92 -8.36
N SER A 280 -32.58 25.34 -9.23
CA SER A 280 -33.21 26.01 -10.38
C SER A 280 -34.57 25.41 -10.72
#